data_AF-A0A9D5NQW5-F1
#
_entry.id   AF-A0A9D5NQW5-F1
#
_cell.length_a   1.000
_cell.length_b   1.000
_cell.length_c   1.000
_cell.angle_alpha   90.00
_cell.angle_beta   90.00
_cell.angle_gamma   90.00
#
_symmetry.space_group_name_H-M   'P 1'
#
loop_
_entity.id
_entity.type
_entity.pdbx_description
1 polymer ?
#
loop_
_entity_poly.entity_id
_entity_poly.type
_entity_poly.pdbx_seq_one_letter_code
_entity_poly.pdbx_strand_id
1 'polypeptide(L)'
;MKKTYVLLAFAALFMLTGCDFLRKMAGRPTSDVIEARRLEIIKQEKEAEIAREQARLDSIIRLQQEVRDSIAALDSIRQQGGTVLNPTKLGGLFSTKLEARYYVVVGAFRSRANAEGLLKRIKAEGEFSPALINFRNGMIAVGVCPQNRIQDASASMKEVKTKSFCPADVWILVNE
;
A
#
# COMPACT_ATOMS: atom_id res chain seq x y z
N MET A 1 71.78 38.98 26.28
CA MET A 1 70.59 39.84 26.47
C MET A 1 69.80 40.06 25.17
N LYS A 2 70.41 40.51 24.06
CA LYS A 2 69.67 40.74 22.78
C LYS A 2 68.93 39.51 22.23
N LYS A 3 69.49 38.31 22.33
CA LYS A 3 68.86 37.05 21.86
C LYS A 3 67.62 36.66 22.68
N THR A 4 67.58 37.01 23.96
CA THR A 4 66.46 36.72 24.86
C THR A 4 65.24 37.60 24.53
N TYR A 5 65.46 38.87 24.15
CA TYR A 5 64.38 39.77 23.73
C TYR A 5 63.77 39.38 22.37
N VAL A 6 64.55 38.84 21.44
CA VAL A 6 64.04 38.36 20.14
C VAL A 6 63.14 37.13 20.33
N LEU A 7 63.52 36.20 21.19
CA LEU A 7 62.70 35.04 21.55
C LEU A 7 61.40 35.45 22.26
N LEU A 8 61.47 36.42 23.17
CA LEU A 8 60.29 36.97 23.86
C LEU A 8 59.35 37.71 22.90
N ALA A 9 59.90 38.44 21.92
CA ALA A 9 59.11 39.11 20.88
C ALA A 9 58.42 38.11 19.94
N PHE A 10 59.09 37.01 19.55
CA PHE A 10 58.47 35.93 18.79
C PHE A 10 57.37 35.23 19.59
N ALA A 11 57.61 34.92 20.87
CA ALA A 11 56.60 34.33 21.74
C ALA A 11 55.39 35.24 21.93
N ALA A 12 55.60 36.56 22.07
CA ALA A 12 54.51 37.54 22.17
C ALA A 12 53.70 37.64 20.85
N LEU A 13 54.35 37.53 19.69
CA LEU A 13 53.69 37.56 18.38
C LEU A 13 52.75 36.36 18.18
N PHE A 14 53.13 35.17 18.65
CA PHE A 14 52.29 33.97 18.67
C PHE A 14 51.14 34.04 19.67
N MET A 15 51.26 34.85 20.74
CA MET A 15 50.16 35.11 21.67
C MET A 15 49.16 36.14 21.14
N LEU A 16 49.62 37.08 20.30
CA LEU A 16 48.80 38.11 19.66
C LEU A 16 48.10 37.61 18.37
N THR A 17 48.67 36.59 17.72
CA THR A 17 48.08 35.94 16.55
C THR A 17 47.63 34.53 16.93
N GLY A 18 46.32 34.36 17.15
CA GLY A 18 45.77 33.07 17.58
C GLY A 18 46.05 31.93 16.59
N CYS A 19 45.88 30.69 17.04
CA CYS A 19 46.14 29.48 16.25
C CYS A 19 45.43 29.42 14.89
N ASP A 20 44.35 30.18 14.70
CA ASP A 20 43.64 30.30 13.44
C ASP A 20 44.42 31.07 12.35
N PHE A 21 45.35 31.96 12.72
CA PHE A 21 46.23 32.61 11.77
C PHE A 21 47.18 31.60 11.10
N LEU A 22 47.74 30.67 11.89
CA LEU A 22 48.57 29.57 11.38
C LEU A 22 47.77 28.61 10.50
N ARG A 23 46.52 28.30 10.88
CA ARG A 23 45.64 27.46 10.05
C ARG A 23 45.38 28.13 8.70
N LYS A 24 45.05 29.42 8.69
CA LYS A 24 44.82 30.19 7.47
C LYS A 24 46.05 30.24 6.56
N MET A 25 47.24 30.48 7.13
CA MET A 25 48.51 30.43 6.38
C MET A 25 48.84 29.04 5.83
N ALA A 26 48.51 27.98 6.57
CA ALA A 26 48.73 26.59 6.14
C ALA A 26 47.63 26.05 5.20
N GLY A 27 46.69 26.90 4.74
CA GLY A 27 45.55 26.51 3.91
C GLY A 27 44.55 25.60 4.63
N ARG A 28 44.58 25.56 5.97
CA ARG A 28 43.68 24.75 6.81
C ARG A 28 42.47 25.57 7.27
N PRO A 29 41.29 24.93 7.44
CA PRO A 29 40.09 25.61 7.90
C PRO A 29 40.29 26.30 9.27
N THR A 30 39.78 27.53 9.40
CA THR A 30 39.71 28.27 10.68
C THR A 30 38.54 27.76 11.54
N SER A 31 38.53 28.09 12.83
CA SER A 31 37.51 27.63 13.77
C SER A 31 36.09 27.97 13.32
N ASP A 32 35.87 29.19 12.82
CA ASP A 32 34.55 29.66 12.36
C ASP A 32 34.00 28.82 11.20
N VAL A 33 34.88 28.39 10.28
CA VAL A 33 34.50 27.53 9.15
C VAL A 33 34.11 26.15 9.64
N ILE A 34 34.80 25.63 10.66
CA ILE A 34 34.48 24.33 11.26
C ILE A 34 33.12 24.39 11.96
N GLU A 35 32.81 25.46 12.68
CA GLU A 35 31.51 25.64 13.34
C GLU A 35 30.37 25.84 12.34
N ALA A 36 30.57 26.64 11.29
CA ALA A 36 29.59 26.79 10.22
C ALA A 36 29.25 25.45 9.55
N ARG A 37 30.28 24.64 9.24
CA ARG A 37 30.08 23.29 8.68
C ARG A 37 29.37 22.34 9.66
N ARG A 38 29.66 22.39 10.95
CA ARG A 38 28.95 21.60 11.97
C ARG A 38 27.47 21.97 12.04
N LEU A 39 27.15 23.26 11.99
CA LEU A 39 25.78 23.74 11.98
C LEU A 39 25.01 23.31 10.72
N GLU A 40 25.66 23.31 9.56
CA GLU A 40 25.09 22.78 8.31
C GLU A 40 24.78 21.28 8.42
N ILE A 41 25.72 20.48 8.93
CA ILE A 41 25.53 19.04 9.13
C ILE A 41 24.35 18.77 10.08
N ILE A 42 24.27 19.47 11.22
CA ILE A 42 23.17 19.32 12.18
C ILE A 42 21.81 19.67 11.55
N LYS A 43 21.76 20.71 10.70
CA LYS A 43 20.52 21.06 9.98
C LYS A 43 20.11 19.97 8.99
N GLN A 44 21.06 19.47 8.21
CA GLN A 44 20.82 18.38 7.25
C GLN A 44 20.36 17.10 7.95
N GLU A 45 20.95 16.76 9.10
CA GLU A 45 20.54 15.60 9.90
C GLU A 45 19.11 15.74 10.42
N LYS A 46 18.75 16.93 10.95
CA LYS A 46 17.38 17.21 11.40
C LYS A 46 16.36 17.18 10.28
N GLU A 47 16.69 17.76 9.12
CA GLU A 47 15.83 17.71 7.94
C GLU A 47 15.64 16.28 7.44
N ALA A 48 16.70 15.48 7.44
CA ALA A 48 16.63 14.06 7.09
C ALA A 48 15.80 13.25 8.11
N GLU A 49 15.90 13.55 9.40
CA GLU A 49 15.09 12.93 10.44
C GLU A 49 13.60 13.26 10.28
N ILE A 50 13.27 14.54 10.07
CA ILE A 50 11.90 14.99 9.83
C ILE A 50 11.34 14.33 8.56
N ALA A 51 12.12 14.26 7.48
CA ALA A 51 11.68 13.61 6.25
C ALA A 51 11.40 12.11 6.43
N ARG A 52 12.20 11.41 7.25
CA ARG A 52 11.97 10.00 7.59
C ARG A 52 10.68 9.82 8.39
N GLU A 53 10.45 10.67 9.39
CA GLU A 53 9.24 10.58 10.21
C GLU A 53 8.00 10.94 9.39
N GLN A 54 8.07 11.92 8.50
CA GLN A 54 7.00 12.24 7.56
C GLN A 54 6.68 11.06 6.63
N ALA A 55 7.70 10.42 6.04
CA ALA A 55 7.49 9.25 5.20
C ALA A 55 6.81 8.09 5.97
N ARG A 56 7.15 7.93 7.26
CA ARG A 56 6.50 6.97 8.15
C ARG A 56 5.03 7.34 8.39
N LEU A 57 4.73 8.59 8.70
CA LEU A 57 3.36 9.05 8.91
C LEU A 57 2.51 8.92 7.64
N ASP A 58 3.06 9.26 6.48
CA ASP A 58 2.38 9.10 5.19
C ASP A 58 2.05 7.63 4.91
N SER A 59 2.96 6.71 5.26
CA SER A 59 2.69 5.27 5.13
C SER A 59 1.51 4.83 6.01
N ILE A 60 1.42 5.35 7.23
CA ILE A 60 0.32 5.05 8.17
C ILE A 60 -0.99 5.63 7.64
N ILE A 61 -0.98 6.86 7.15
CA ILE A 61 -2.16 7.52 6.60
C ILE A 61 -2.69 6.74 5.40
N ARG A 62 -1.81 6.26 4.51
CA ARG A 62 -2.20 5.42 3.36
C ARG A 62 -2.86 4.12 3.81
N LEU A 63 -2.29 3.43 4.80
CA LEU A 63 -2.89 2.22 5.36
C LEU A 63 -4.26 2.49 5.99
N GLN A 64 -4.41 3.60 6.72
CA GLN A 64 -5.69 4.00 7.30
C GLN A 64 -6.75 4.31 6.23
N GLN A 65 -6.35 4.96 5.14
CA GLN A 65 -7.24 5.22 4.00
C GLN A 65 -7.71 3.91 3.36
N GLU A 66 -6.80 2.97 3.10
CA GLU A 66 -7.16 1.66 2.53
C GLU A 66 -8.14 0.88 3.41
N VAL A 67 -7.94 0.92 4.74
CA VAL A 67 -8.87 0.31 5.71
C VAL A 67 -10.23 1.01 5.67
N ARG A 68 -10.25 2.34 5.67
CA ARG A 68 -11.49 3.12 5.62
C ARG A 68 -12.29 2.81 4.35
N ASP A 69 -11.63 2.77 3.20
CA ASP A 69 -12.25 2.47 1.92
C ASP A 69 -12.80 1.04 1.90
N SER A 70 -12.10 0.09 2.53
CA SER A 70 -12.54 -1.29 2.64
C SER A 70 -13.79 -1.43 3.52
N ILE A 71 -13.85 -0.68 4.62
CA ILE A 71 -15.03 -0.63 5.49
C ILE A 71 -16.22 -0.01 4.75
N ALA A 72 -16.01 1.10 4.04
CA ALA A 72 -17.05 1.76 3.27
C ALA A 72 -17.62 0.85 2.15
N ALA A 73 -16.77 0.06 1.50
CA ALA A 73 -17.20 -0.93 0.52
C ALA A 73 -18.04 -2.05 1.17
N LEU A 74 -17.63 -2.58 2.33
CA LEU A 74 -18.41 -3.58 3.05
C LEU A 74 -19.78 -3.06 3.48
N ASP A 75 -19.84 -1.81 3.96
CA ASP A 75 -21.11 -1.20 4.33
C ASP A 75 -22.02 -0.99 3.10
N SER A 76 -21.43 -0.58 1.97
CA SER A 76 -22.16 -0.46 0.70
C SER A 76 -22.75 -1.80 0.23
N ILE A 77 -21.99 -2.89 0.35
CA ILE A 77 -22.47 -4.24 0.03
C ILE A 77 -23.66 -4.60 0.94
N ARG A 78 -23.55 -4.34 2.25
CA ARG A 78 -24.59 -4.61 3.23
C ARG A 78 -25.87 -3.82 2.97
N GLN A 79 -25.76 -2.52 2.69
CA GLN A 79 -26.90 -1.65 2.37
C GLN A 79 -27.65 -2.11 1.11
N GLN A 80 -26.93 -2.70 0.16
CA GLN A 80 -27.52 -3.24 -1.07
C GLN A 80 -28.10 -4.66 -0.91
N GLY A 81 -28.16 -5.20 0.32
CA GLY A 81 -28.59 -6.58 0.59
C GLY A 81 -27.62 -7.64 0.04
N GLY A 82 -26.41 -7.25 -0.37
CA GLY A 82 -25.37 -8.19 -0.77
C GLY A 82 -24.76 -8.89 0.44
N THR A 83 -24.34 -10.14 0.25
CA THR A 83 -23.62 -10.90 1.29
C THR A 83 -22.20 -11.18 0.83
N VAL A 84 -21.26 -11.21 1.78
CA VAL A 84 -19.87 -11.60 1.55
C VAL A 84 -19.63 -12.96 2.21
N LEU A 85 -19.25 -13.98 1.45
CA LEU A 85 -19.08 -15.36 1.94
C LEU A 85 -17.67 -15.86 1.65
N ASN A 86 -17.09 -16.56 2.64
CA ASN A 86 -15.81 -17.25 2.50
C ASN A 86 -16.07 -18.71 2.07
N PRO A 87 -15.30 -19.28 1.12
CA PRO A 87 -15.42 -20.67 0.69
C PRO A 87 -15.47 -21.67 1.83
N THR A 88 -14.76 -21.43 2.94
CA THR A 88 -14.71 -22.31 4.11
C THR A 88 -16.11 -22.53 4.71
N LYS A 89 -16.95 -21.48 4.75
CA LYS A 89 -18.35 -21.58 5.19
C LYS A 89 -19.23 -22.34 4.19
N LEU A 90 -18.76 -22.51 2.96
CA LEU A 90 -19.43 -23.20 1.86
C LEU A 90 -18.84 -24.60 1.61
N GLY A 91 -18.09 -25.16 2.57
CA GLY A 91 -17.47 -26.48 2.47
C GLY A 91 -16.08 -26.50 1.82
N GLY A 92 -15.54 -25.33 1.46
CA GLY A 92 -14.22 -25.16 0.86
C GLY A 92 -14.20 -25.34 -0.66
N LEU A 93 -13.12 -24.89 -1.30
CA LEU A 93 -12.92 -25.04 -2.75
C LEU A 93 -12.42 -26.44 -3.11
N PHE A 94 -12.88 -26.94 -4.25
CA PHE A 94 -12.42 -28.19 -4.85
C PHE A 94 -11.28 -27.91 -5.82
N SER A 95 -10.04 -28.03 -5.31
CA SER A 95 -8.74 -28.00 -6.01
C SER A 95 -8.42 -26.86 -7.00
N THR A 96 -9.34 -25.92 -7.25
CA THR A 96 -9.12 -24.77 -8.13
C THR A 96 -8.55 -23.60 -7.35
N LYS A 97 -7.31 -23.23 -7.69
CA LYS A 97 -6.75 -21.93 -7.31
C LYS A 97 -7.48 -20.87 -8.12
N LEU A 98 -8.26 -20.03 -7.44
CA LEU A 98 -8.88 -18.88 -8.08
C LEU A 98 -7.82 -17.82 -8.38
N GLU A 99 -7.96 -17.12 -9.51
CA GLU A 99 -6.99 -16.14 -10.00
C GLU A 99 -7.05 -14.82 -9.22
N ALA A 100 -8.20 -14.52 -8.62
CA ALA A 100 -8.44 -13.29 -7.88
C ALA A 100 -8.97 -13.54 -6.46
N ARG A 101 -8.92 -12.50 -5.63
CA ARG A 101 -9.40 -12.56 -4.24
C ARG A 101 -10.92 -12.51 -4.12
N TYR A 102 -11.60 -11.77 -5.00
CA TYR A 102 -13.04 -11.53 -4.95
C TYR A 102 -13.70 -11.94 -6.26
N TYR A 103 -14.84 -12.62 -6.15
CA TYR A 103 -15.72 -12.93 -7.27
C TYR A 103 -17.14 -12.55 -6.93
N VAL A 104 -17.87 -11.95 -7.86
CA VAL A 104 -19.30 -11.73 -7.74
C VAL A 104 -20.00 -13.00 -8.18
N VAL A 105 -20.68 -13.69 -7.28
CA VAL A 105 -21.41 -14.92 -7.55
C VAL A 105 -22.84 -14.59 -7.94
N VAL A 106 -23.20 -14.96 -9.16
CA VAL A 106 -24.53 -14.74 -9.75
C VAL A 106 -25.42 -15.97 -9.68
N GLY A 107 -24.91 -17.10 -9.20
CA GLY A 107 -25.71 -18.30 -9.02
C GLY A 107 -24.89 -19.47 -8.50
N ALA A 108 -25.54 -20.39 -7.78
CA ALA A 108 -24.95 -21.63 -7.28
C ALA A 108 -25.89 -22.80 -7.55
N PHE A 109 -25.35 -23.88 -8.14
CA PHE A 109 -26.12 -25.00 -8.64
C PHE A 109 -25.52 -26.33 -8.18
N ARG A 110 -26.36 -27.34 -7.96
CA ARG A 110 -25.91 -28.74 -7.82
C ARG A 110 -25.66 -29.41 -9.17
N SER A 111 -26.42 -29.01 -10.19
CA SER A 111 -26.29 -29.54 -11.55
C SER A 111 -25.24 -28.74 -12.32
N ARG A 112 -24.21 -29.43 -12.82
CA ARG A 112 -23.19 -28.84 -13.71
C ARG A 112 -23.82 -28.28 -14.99
N ALA A 113 -24.80 -28.97 -15.57
CA ALA A 113 -25.47 -28.51 -16.79
C ALA A 113 -26.16 -27.15 -16.60
N ASN A 114 -26.75 -26.90 -15.41
CA ASN A 114 -27.37 -25.61 -15.10
C ASN A 114 -26.33 -24.50 -14.94
N ALA A 115 -25.23 -24.79 -14.23
CA ALA A 115 -24.12 -23.86 -14.07
C ALA A 115 -23.47 -23.49 -15.42
N GLU A 116 -23.25 -24.48 -16.28
CA GLU A 116 -22.73 -24.29 -17.64
C GLU A 116 -23.71 -23.52 -18.53
N GLY A 117 -25.01 -23.76 -18.40
CA GLY A 117 -26.04 -23.01 -19.10
C GLY A 117 -25.99 -21.52 -18.77
N LEU A 118 -25.91 -21.18 -17.48
CA LEU A 118 -25.75 -19.78 -17.05
C LEU A 118 -24.42 -19.18 -17.53
N LEU A 119 -23.32 -19.94 -17.41
CA LEU A 119 -22.01 -19.51 -17.89
C LEU A 119 -22.02 -19.19 -19.39
N LYS A 120 -22.66 -20.03 -20.22
CA LYS A 120 -22.80 -19.79 -21.67
C LYS A 120 -23.62 -18.54 -21.96
N ARG A 121 -24.71 -18.32 -21.22
CA ARG A 121 -25.53 -17.10 -21.36
C ARG A 121 -24.72 -15.85 -21.07
N ILE A 122 -23.96 -15.83 -19.97
CA ILE A 122 -23.12 -14.68 -19.60
C ILE A 122 -21.99 -14.47 -20.63
N LYS A 123 -21.35 -15.55 -21.11
CA LYS A 123 -20.34 -15.44 -22.17
C LYS A 123 -20.91 -14.89 -23.48
N ALA A 124 -22.15 -15.21 -23.82
CA ALA A 124 -22.80 -14.71 -25.04
C ALA A 124 -23.05 -13.19 -25.01
N GLU A 125 -23.17 -12.60 -23.82
CA GLU A 125 -23.28 -11.15 -23.66
C GLU A 125 -21.93 -10.43 -23.84
N GLY A 126 -20.81 -11.15 -23.73
CA GLY A 126 -19.46 -10.67 -24.06
C GLY A 126 -18.82 -9.67 -23.09
N GLU A 127 -19.60 -9.10 -22.17
CA GLU A 127 -19.16 -8.04 -21.24
C GLU A 127 -18.44 -8.58 -20.00
N PHE A 128 -18.72 -9.83 -19.60
CA PHE A 128 -18.16 -10.45 -18.40
C PHE A 128 -17.38 -11.72 -18.72
N SER A 129 -16.35 -11.99 -17.91
CA SER A 129 -15.61 -13.26 -17.93
C SER A 129 -16.10 -14.18 -16.80
N PRO A 130 -17.06 -15.08 -17.05
CA PRO A 130 -17.57 -16.00 -16.04
C PRO A 130 -16.65 -17.21 -15.85
N ALA A 131 -16.49 -17.63 -14.60
CA ALA A 131 -15.77 -18.82 -14.18
C ALA A 131 -16.67 -19.75 -13.35
N LEU A 132 -16.44 -21.07 -13.48
CA LEU A 132 -17.07 -22.06 -12.60
C LEU A 132 -16.20 -22.25 -11.37
N ILE A 133 -16.83 -22.15 -10.20
CA ILE A 133 -16.20 -22.32 -8.90
C ILE A 133 -16.80 -23.56 -8.26
N ASN A 134 -15.99 -24.62 -8.17
CA ASN A 134 -16.42 -25.89 -7.61
C ASN A 134 -16.15 -25.90 -6.09
N PHE A 135 -17.19 -26.16 -5.30
CA PHE A 135 -17.08 -26.36 -3.86
C PHE A 135 -17.03 -27.85 -3.52
N ARG A 136 -16.38 -28.21 -2.41
CA ARG A 136 -16.26 -29.62 -1.98
C ARG A 136 -17.59 -30.24 -1.56
N ASN A 137 -18.58 -29.42 -1.23
CA ASN A 137 -19.93 -29.87 -0.91
C ASN A 137 -20.77 -30.27 -2.16
N GLY A 138 -20.15 -30.29 -3.35
CA GLY A 138 -20.83 -30.65 -4.60
C GLY A 138 -21.61 -29.50 -5.25
N MET A 139 -21.55 -28.29 -4.69
CA MET A 139 -22.10 -27.09 -5.31
C MET A 139 -21.12 -26.49 -6.33
N ILE A 140 -21.66 -25.93 -7.41
CA ILE A 140 -20.93 -25.25 -8.47
C ILE A 140 -21.49 -23.83 -8.56
N ALA A 141 -20.68 -22.84 -8.21
CA ALA A 141 -21.03 -21.44 -8.40
C ALA A 141 -20.55 -20.91 -9.75
N VAL A 142 -21.28 -19.93 -10.26
CA VAL A 142 -20.87 -19.12 -11.41
C VAL A 142 -20.42 -17.77 -10.87
N GLY A 143 -19.11 -17.52 -10.90
CA GLY A 143 -18.50 -16.27 -10.51
C GLY A 143 -18.20 -15.40 -11.73
N VAL A 144 -18.38 -14.09 -11.59
CA VAL A 144 -18.02 -13.06 -12.58
C VAL A 144 -17.16 -11.98 -11.90
N CYS A 145 -16.53 -11.13 -12.70
CA CYS A 145 -15.72 -9.99 -12.25
C CYS A 145 -14.65 -10.37 -11.22
N PRO A 146 -13.61 -11.13 -11.61
CA PRO A 146 -12.47 -11.40 -10.72
C PRO A 146 -11.79 -10.08 -10.31
N GLN A 147 -11.73 -9.80 -9.01
CA GLN A 147 -11.14 -8.57 -8.46
C GLN A 147 -10.21 -8.86 -7.27
N ASN A 148 -9.22 -8.00 -7.04
CA ASN A 148 -8.31 -8.14 -5.89
C ASN A 148 -8.63 -7.18 -4.74
N ARG A 149 -9.52 -6.22 -4.97
CA ARG A 149 -9.96 -5.22 -4.00
C ARG A 149 -11.47 -5.32 -3.79
N ILE A 150 -11.91 -5.15 -2.54
CA ILE A 150 -13.32 -5.23 -2.18
C ILE A 150 -14.12 -4.05 -2.74
N GLN A 151 -13.48 -2.89 -2.91
CA GLN A 151 -14.08 -1.70 -3.52
C GLN A 151 -14.54 -1.99 -4.95
N ASP A 152 -13.64 -2.60 -5.74
CA ASP A 152 -13.90 -2.95 -7.14
C ASP A 152 -14.97 -4.05 -7.21
N ALA A 153 -14.92 -5.05 -6.32
CA ALA A 153 -15.95 -6.09 -6.25
C ALA A 153 -17.34 -5.53 -5.88
N SER A 154 -17.41 -4.54 -4.97
CA SER A 154 -18.65 -3.85 -4.62
C SER A 154 -19.21 -3.05 -5.81
N ALA A 155 -18.35 -2.36 -6.55
CA ALA A 155 -18.76 -1.62 -7.75
C ALA A 155 -19.26 -2.58 -8.84
N SER A 156 -18.51 -3.66 -9.11
CA SER A 156 -18.92 -4.71 -10.06
C SER A 156 -20.22 -5.39 -9.65
N MET A 157 -20.47 -5.63 -8.35
CA MET A 157 -21.75 -6.18 -7.88
C MET A 157 -22.91 -5.25 -8.24
N LYS A 158 -22.76 -3.93 -8.08
CA LYS A 158 -23.79 -2.95 -8.44
C LYS A 158 -24.09 -3.00 -9.93
N GLU A 159 -23.06 -3.10 -10.77
CA GLU A 159 -23.20 -3.20 -12.22
C GLU A 159 -23.90 -4.51 -12.62
N VAL A 160 -23.44 -5.65 -12.08
CA VAL A 160 -24.02 -6.97 -12.36
C VAL A 160 -25.49 -7.03 -11.96
N LYS A 161 -25.91 -6.38 -10.86
CA LYS A 161 -27.32 -6.26 -10.45
C LYS A 161 -28.22 -5.53 -11.45
N THR A 162 -27.67 -4.74 -12.35
CA THR A 162 -28.47 -4.05 -13.39
C THR A 162 -28.75 -4.93 -14.62
N LYS A 163 -28.10 -6.10 -14.73
CA LYS A 163 -28.18 -6.96 -15.91
C LYS A 163 -29.34 -7.94 -15.82
N SER A 164 -29.90 -8.30 -16.98
CA SER A 164 -31.11 -9.14 -17.09
C SER A 164 -30.88 -10.62 -16.70
N PHE A 165 -29.63 -11.10 -16.73
CA PHE A 165 -29.27 -12.44 -16.29
C PHE A 165 -29.11 -12.57 -14.77
N CYS A 166 -29.15 -11.44 -14.06
CA CYS A 166 -28.81 -11.38 -12.65
C CYS A 166 -30.02 -11.75 -11.77
N PRO A 167 -29.93 -12.80 -10.92
CA PRO A 167 -30.97 -13.06 -9.94
C PRO A 167 -30.95 -12.05 -8.80
N ALA A 168 -32.01 -12.03 -7.99
CA ALA A 168 -32.11 -11.15 -6.83
C ALA A 168 -30.97 -11.36 -5.80
N ASP A 169 -30.49 -12.60 -5.65
CA ASP A 169 -29.59 -13.02 -4.58
C ASP A 169 -28.12 -13.14 -5.04
N VAL A 170 -27.51 -12.00 -5.38
CA VAL A 170 -26.08 -11.90 -5.69
C VAL A 170 -25.26 -11.73 -4.42
N TRP A 171 -24.11 -12.41 -4.36
CA TRP A 171 -23.18 -12.32 -3.23
C TRP A 171 -21.72 -12.31 -3.70
N ILE A 172 -20.79 -11.86 -2.86
CA ILE A 172 -19.35 -11.84 -3.15
C ILE A 172 -18.69 -13.03 -2.46
N LEU A 173 -17.96 -13.83 -3.23
CA LEU A 173 -17.05 -14.84 -2.71
C LEU A 173 -15.71 -14.18 -2.38
N VAL A 174 -15.19 -14.43 -1.19
CA VAL A 174 -13.85 -14.01 -0.75
C VAL A 174 -12.94 -15.22 -0.67
N ASN A 175 -12.00 -15.32 -1.61
CA ASN A 175 -10.95 -16.32 -1.62
C ASN A 175 -9.77 -15.83 -0.76
N GLU A 176 -9.66 -16.34 0.47
CA GLU A 176 -8.54 -16.10 1.40
C GLU A 176 -7.53 -17.25 1.39
#